data_AF-A0AAE1L4N5-F1
#
_entry.id   AF-A0AAE1L4N5-F1
#
_cell.length_a   1.000
_cell.length_b   1.000
_cell.length_c   1.000
_cell.angle_alpha   90.00
_cell.angle_beta   90.00
_cell.angle_gamma   90.00
#
_symmetry.space_group_name_H-M   'P 1'
#
loop_
_entity.id
_entity.type
_entity.pdbx_description
1 polymer ?
#
loop_
_entity_poly.entity_id
_entity_poly.type
_entity_poly.pdbx_seq_one_letter_code
_entity_poly.pdbx_strand_id
1 'polypeptide(L)'
;MRPKGASHRLFETSEVSLYREVHSKLHYYPRSEIMALVAGGEYSFICLKTPIEFNMVTKFSKKYAETRFHVAQEEFFPGGYTWGFPKGSPYRKIIDRIMGRCVMSGLTRKWLRDTYSLYQREYTEERSTLEPKEAVISSDNGLVRLNMNA
;
A
#
# COMPACT_ATOMS: atom_id res chain seq x y z
N MET A 1 -20.30 -3.73 -7.39
CA MET A 1 -19.36 -4.50 -6.52
C MET A 1 -19.41 -3.87 -5.13
N ARG A 2 -19.51 -4.63 -4.02
CA ARG A 2 -19.52 -4.00 -2.68
C ARG A 2 -18.11 -3.54 -2.30
N PRO A 3 -17.90 -2.28 -1.86
CA PRO A 3 -16.62 -1.84 -1.34
C PRO A 3 -16.22 -2.70 -0.13
N LYS A 4 -14.99 -3.19 -0.12
CA LYS A 4 -14.45 -4.07 0.94
C LYS A 4 -13.05 -3.58 1.31
N GLY A 5 -12.74 -3.56 2.60
CA GLY A 5 -11.40 -3.26 3.12
C GLY A 5 -11.43 -2.41 4.39
N ALA A 6 -10.33 -2.46 5.16
CA ALA A 6 -10.17 -1.70 6.41
C ALA A 6 -10.33 -0.19 6.20
N SER A 7 -9.88 0.31 5.05
CA SER A 7 -9.99 1.72 4.69
C SER A 7 -11.44 2.15 4.42
N HIS A 8 -12.30 1.31 3.84
CA HIS A 8 -13.71 1.66 3.63
C HIS A 8 -14.44 1.85 4.97
N ARG A 9 -14.28 0.89 5.89
CA ARG A 9 -14.89 0.97 7.23
C ARG A 9 -14.43 2.19 8.01
N LEU A 10 -13.16 2.56 7.92
CA LEU A 10 -12.62 3.77 8.54
C LEU A 10 -13.45 5.00 8.18
N PHE A 11 -13.80 5.16 6.89
CA PHE A 11 -14.56 6.29 6.40
C PHE A 11 -16.07 6.14 6.69
N GLU A 12 -16.61 4.93 6.53
CA GLU A 12 -18.03 4.63 6.75
C GLU A 12 -18.46 4.86 8.21
N THR A 13 -17.66 4.46 9.19
CA THR A 13 -18.01 4.53 10.61
C THR A 13 -17.42 5.75 11.32
N SER A 14 -16.84 6.70 10.59
CA SER A 14 -16.20 7.86 11.21
C SER A 14 -17.21 8.90 11.70
N GLU A 15 -17.03 9.36 12.93
CA GLU A 15 -17.75 10.53 13.46
C GLU A 15 -17.12 11.85 13.03
N VAL A 16 -15.87 11.82 12.55
CA VAL A 16 -15.12 13.00 12.10
C VAL A 16 -15.72 13.53 10.79
N SER A 17 -16.13 14.81 10.79
CA SER A 17 -16.79 15.45 9.64
C SER A 17 -15.95 15.39 8.36
N LEU A 18 -14.65 15.64 8.46
CA LEU A 18 -13.71 15.56 7.34
C LEU A 18 -13.70 14.17 6.69
N TYR A 19 -13.74 13.09 7.48
CA TYR A 19 -13.73 11.73 6.94
C TYR A 19 -15.04 11.39 6.24
N ARG A 20 -16.17 11.89 6.77
CA ARG A 20 -17.48 11.76 6.11
C ARG A 20 -17.52 12.53 4.79
N GLU A 21 -16.94 13.73 4.73
CA GLU A 21 -16.82 14.50 3.50
C GLU A 21 -15.96 13.76 2.47
N VAL A 22 -14.78 13.28 2.87
CA VAL A 22 -13.91 12.48 2.00
C VAL A 22 -14.63 11.22 1.54
N HIS A 23 -15.35 10.52 2.43
CA HIS A 23 -16.11 9.32 2.11
C HIS A 23 -17.11 9.54 0.97
N SER A 24 -17.84 10.68 1.00
CA SER A 24 -18.82 11.03 -0.04
C SER A 24 -18.20 11.23 -1.43
N LYS A 25 -16.87 11.42 -1.48
CA LYS A 25 -16.06 11.69 -2.67
C LYS A 25 -15.17 10.50 -3.07
N LEU A 26 -15.29 9.33 -2.41
CA LEU A 26 -14.46 8.17 -2.73
C LEU A 26 -15.01 7.35 -3.89
N HIS A 27 -14.12 7.01 -4.82
CA HIS A 27 -14.40 6.08 -5.91
C HIS A 27 -13.53 4.82 -5.78
N TYR A 28 -14.11 3.68 -6.13
CA TYR A 28 -13.48 2.35 -5.98
C TYR A 28 -13.14 1.82 -7.36
N TYR A 29 -11.86 1.50 -7.56
CA TYR A 29 -11.36 0.97 -8.82
C TYR A 29 -10.50 -0.28 -8.56
N PRO A 30 -10.38 -1.19 -9.55
CA PRO A 30 -9.39 -2.25 -9.52
C PRO A 30 -7.98 -1.66 -9.37
N ARG A 31 -7.12 -2.31 -8.56
CA ARG A 31 -5.75 -1.84 -8.29
C ARG A 31 -4.91 -1.63 -9.56
N SER A 32 -5.17 -2.43 -10.60
CA SER A 32 -4.53 -2.32 -11.92
C SER A 32 -4.83 -1.01 -12.65
N GLU A 33 -6.02 -0.44 -12.44
CA GLU A 33 -6.48 0.77 -13.13
C GLU A 33 -6.12 2.04 -12.35
N ILE A 34 -6.11 1.94 -11.01
CA ILE A 34 -5.85 3.07 -10.10
C ILE A 34 -4.57 3.81 -10.42
N MET A 35 -3.47 3.08 -10.63
CA MET A 35 -2.17 3.74 -10.82
C MET A 35 -2.12 4.50 -12.15
N ALA A 36 -2.84 4.05 -13.17
CA ALA A 36 -2.97 4.76 -14.44
C ALA A 36 -3.77 6.07 -14.27
N LEU A 37 -4.87 6.03 -13.50
CA LEU A 37 -5.66 7.22 -13.17
C LEU A 37 -4.84 8.27 -12.40
N VAL A 38 -4.07 7.82 -11.40
CA VAL A 38 -3.18 8.72 -10.63
C VAL A 38 -2.06 9.27 -11.51
N ALA A 39 -1.49 8.45 -12.40
CA ALA A 39 -0.47 8.90 -13.34
C ALA A 39 -1.00 9.95 -14.34
N GLY A 40 -2.31 9.99 -14.57
CA GLY A 40 -3.00 11.04 -15.34
C GLY A 40 -3.06 12.40 -14.64
N GLY A 41 -2.70 12.48 -13.35
CA GLY A 41 -2.58 13.73 -12.59
C GLY A 41 -3.89 14.26 -11.99
N GLU A 42 -5.04 13.71 -12.37
CA GLU A 42 -6.34 14.16 -11.87
C GLU A 42 -6.72 13.49 -10.54
N TYR A 43 -6.20 12.30 -10.26
CA TYR A 43 -6.65 11.48 -9.13
C TYR A 43 -5.57 11.29 -8.07
N SER A 44 -6.01 11.14 -6.81
CA SER A 44 -5.15 10.73 -5.68
C SER A 44 -5.52 9.33 -5.20
N PHE A 45 -4.55 8.57 -4.70
CA PHE A 45 -4.78 7.19 -4.25
C PHE A 45 -4.61 7.07 -2.73
N ILE A 46 -5.59 6.45 -2.09
CA ILE A 46 -5.58 6.16 -0.65
C ILE A 46 -5.38 4.65 -0.45
N CYS A 47 -4.27 4.29 0.18
CA CYS A 47 -3.97 2.92 0.56
C CYS A 47 -3.02 2.88 1.76
N LEU A 48 -2.69 1.67 2.22
CA LEU A 48 -1.60 1.46 3.16
C LEU A 48 -0.29 1.93 2.54
N LYS A 49 0.54 2.59 3.36
CA LYS A 49 1.81 3.19 2.92
C LYS A 49 2.79 2.16 2.37
N THR A 50 3.00 1.05 3.06
CA THR A 50 3.97 0.03 2.65
C THR A 50 3.70 -0.53 1.24
N PRO A 51 2.45 -0.90 0.86
CA PRO A 51 2.13 -1.23 -0.53
C PRO A 51 2.39 -0.12 -1.55
N ILE A 52 2.13 1.16 -1.21
CA ILE A 52 2.41 2.29 -2.10
C ILE A 52 3.92 2.44 -2.30
N GLU A 53 4.68 2.49 -1.22
CA GLU A 53 6.14 2.60 -1.26
C GLU A 53 6.77 1.44 -2.04
N PHE A 54 6.32 0.21 -1.81
CA PHE A 54 6.79 -0.96 -2.56
C PHE A 54 6.52 -0.83 -4.06
N ASN A 55 5.30 -0.46 -4.47
CA ASN A 55 4.99 -0.28 -5.89
C ASN A 55 5.80 0.86 -6.51
N MET A 56 6.02 1.96 -5.78
CA MET A 56 6.86 3.06 -6.25
C MET A 56 8.29 2.58 -6.50
N VAL A 57 8.93 1.98 -5.49
CA VAL A 57 10.32 1.52 -5.55
C VAL A 57 10.53 0.46 -6.62
N THR A 58 9.55 -0.41 -6.87
CA THR A 58 9.70 -1.56 -7.79
C THR A 58 9.24 -1.27 -9.22
N LYS A 59 8.18 -0.47 -9.43
CA LYS A 59 7.55 -0.28 -10.75
C LYS A 59 7.65 1.12 -11.30
N PHE A 60 7.74 2.14 -10.43
CA PHE A 60 7.59 3.54 -10.84
C PHE A 60 8.81 4.42 -10.58
N SER A 61 9.83 3.90 -9.91
CA SER A 61 11.14 4.52 -9.80
C SER A 61 12.05 3.98 -10.91
N LYS A 62 12.57 4.86 -11.77
CA LYS A 62 13.70 4.50 -12.65
C LYS A 62 14.97 4.31 -11.81
N LYS A 63 16.02 3.75 -12.42
CA LYS A 63 17.38 3.56 -11.86
C LYS A 63 18.00 4.84 -11.23
N TYR A 64 17.40 6.01 -11.48
CA TYR A 64 17.82 7.34 -11.00
C TYR A 64 16.79 8.03 -10.08
N ALA A 65 15.90 7.28 -9.42
CA ALA A 65 14.98 7.79 -8.39
C ALA A 65 13.93 8.83 -8.84
N GLU A 66 13.78 9.11 -10.14
CA GLU A 66 12.61 9.84 -10.63
C GLU A 66 11.36 8.96 -10.47
N THR A 67 10.54 9.30 -9.48
CA THR A 67 9.19 8.78 -9.32
C THR A 67 8.19 9.84 -9.76
N ARG A 68 7.19 9.45 -10.56
CA ARG A 68 6.08 10.34 -10.97
C ARG A 68 5.01 10.52 -9.88
N PHE A 69 5.22 9.93 -8.71
CA PHE A 69 4.25 9.91 -7.61
C PHE A 69 4.82 10.62 -6.38
N HIS A 70 4.02 11.48 -5.79
CA HIS A 70 4.28 12.05 -4.48
C HIS A 70 3.46 11.30 -3.44
N VAL A 71 4.10 10.77 -2.40
CA VAL A 71 3.42 10.23 -1.22
C VAL A 71 3.32 11.35 -0.20
N ALA A 72 2.13 11.53 0.36
CA ALA A 72 1.94 12.47 1.46
C ALA A 72 2.90 12.13 2.62
N GLN A 73 3.50 13.16 3.22
CA GLN A 73 4.44 12.98 4.32
C GLN A 73 3.74 12.41 5.57
N GLU A 74 2.48 12.77 5.76
CA GLU A 74 1.67 12.38 6.92
C GLU A 74 0.74 11.21 6.60
N GLU A 75 0.64 10.29 7.56
CA GLU A 75 -0.34 9.22 7.56
C GLU A 75 -1.56 9.68 8.35
N PHE A 76 -2.73 9.73 7.72
CA PHE A 76 -3.96 10.12 8.42
C PHE A 76 -4.58 8.98 9.24
N PHE A 77 -4.11 7.73 9.08
CA PHE A 77 -4.52 6.59 9.89
C PHE A 77 -3.33 5.64 10.10
N PRO A 78 -2.92 5.36 11.36
CA PRO A 78 -1.83 4.44 11.65
C PRO A 78 -2.32 2.99 11.52
N GLY A 79 -2.54 2.55 10.28
CA GLY A 79 -2.90 1.18 9.94
C GLY A 79 -1.65 0.33 9.72
N GLY A 80 -1.53 -0.78 10.44
CA GLY A 80 -0.41 -1.72 10.31
C GLY A 80 -0.86 -3.15 9.96
N TYR A 81 0.11 -3.97 9.57
CA TYR A 81 -0.08 -5.41 9.49
C TYR A 81 0.12 -6.04 10.86
N THR A 82 -0.70 -7.03 11.20
CA THR A 82 -0.58 -7.80 12.43
C THR A 82 -0.98 -9.25 12.21
N TRP A 83 -0.66 -10.10 13.18
CA TRP A 83 -1.06 -11.50 13.19
C TRP A 83 -2.37 -11.66 13.96
N GLY A 84 -3.37 -12.27 13.33
CA GLY A 84 -4.61 -12.66 13.98
C GLY A 84 -4.45 -13.98 14.73
N PHE A 85 -4.86 -14.02 16.00
CA PHE A 85 -4.86 -15.25 16.81
C PHE A 85 -6.26 -15.51 17.37
N PRO A 86 -6.68 -16.78 17.53
CA PRO A 86 -7.88 -17.11 18.28
C PRO A 86 -7.85 -16.54 19.71
N LYS A 87 -9.01 -16.15 20.23
CA LYS A 87 -9.13 -15.66 21.61
C LYS A 87 -8.62 -16.73 22.59
N GLY A 88 -7.72 -16.34 23.50
CA GLY A 88 -7.11 -17.25 24.47
C GLY A 88 -5.89 -18.02 23.95
N SER A 89 -5.47 -17.80 22.69
CA SER A 89 -4.29 -18.46 22.15
C SER A 89 -3.03 -18.16 22.97
N PRO A 90 -2.25 -19.20 23.39
CA PRO A 90 -1.01 -18.99 24.12
C PRO A 90 0.09 -18.40 23.23
N TYR A 91 -0.03 -18.51 21.91
CA TYR A 91 0.98 -18.08 20.95
C TYR A 91 1.13 -16.56 20.87
N ARG A 92 0.05 -15.80 21.17
CA ARG A 92 0.08 -14.34 21.10
C ARG A 92 1.26 -13.75 21.87
N LYS A 93 1.44 -14.14 23.14
CA LYS A 93 2.51 -13.61 24.00
C LYS A 93 3.91 -13.99 23.49
N ILE A 94 4.04 -15.17 22.91
CA ILE A 94 5.32 -15.68 22.38
C ILE A 94 5.69 -14.89 21.12
N ILE A 95 4.75 -14.75 20.18
CA ILE A 95 4.96 -14.00 18.94
C ILE A 95 5.20 -12.52 19.24
N ASP A 96 4.42 -11.90 20.12
CA ASP A 96 4.61 -10.49 20.52
C ASP A 96 6.03 -10.24 21.03
N ARG A 97 6.58 -11.16 21.85
CA ARG A 97 7.95 -11.08 22.36
C ARG A 97 8.99 -11.21 21.27
N ILE A 98 8.83 -12.17 20.37
CA ILE A 98 9.76 -12.40 19.24
C ILE A 98 9.74 -11.18 18.32
N MET A 99 8.55 -10.71 17.93
CA MET A 99 8.39 -9.54 17.07
C MET A 99 8.97 -8.29 17.72
N GLY A 100 8.74 -8.08 19.03
CA GLY A 100 9.36 -6.99 19.77
C GLY A 100 10.88 -7.01 19.68
N ARG A 101 11.52 -8.19 19.82
CA ARG A 101 12.97 -8.34 19.65
C ARG A 101 13.42 -8.03 18.22
N CYS A 102 12.71 -8.51 17.21
CA CYS A 102 13.01 -8.23 15.80
C CYS A 102 12.89 -6.73 15.46
N VAL A 103 11.91 -6.03 16.04
CA VAL A 103 11.76 -4.58 15.87
C VAL A 103 12.90 -3.84 16.56
N MET A 104 13.18 -4.16 17.82
CA MET A 104 14.25 -3.50 18.60
C MET A 104 15.64 -3.72 17.98
N SER A 105 15.91 -4.89 17.42
CA SER A 105 17.19 -5.17 16.74
C SER A 105 17.28 -4.61 15.32
N GLY A 106 16.21 -3.99 14.80
CA GLY A 106 16.16 -3.44 13.45
C GLY A 106 16.05 -4.49 12.34
N LEU A 107 15.82 -5.77 12.66
CA LEU A 107 15.69 -6.85 11.67
C LEU A 107 14.55 -6.59 10.68
N THR A 108 13.42 -6.04 11.15
CA THR A 108 12.28 -5.72 10.28
C THR A 108 12.65 -4.69 9.20
N ARG A 109 13.42 -3.66 9.55
CA ARG A 109 13.92 -2.65 8.61
C ARG A 109 14.93 -3.25 7.63
N LYS A 110 15.81 -4.14 8.12
CA LYS A 110 16.77 -4.85 7.27
C LYS A 110 16.04 -5.70 6.23
N TRP A 111 15.11 -6.54 6.66
CA TRP A 111 14.34 -7.41 5.75
C TRP A 111 13.56 -6.60 4.73
N LEU A 112 12.90 -5.51 5.13
CA LEU A 112 12.19 -4.64 4.18
C LEU A 112 13.13 -4.12 3.08
N ARG A 113 14.30 -3.60 3.47
CA ARG A 113 15.30 -3.12 2.52
C ARG A 113 15.84 -4.23 1.62
N ASP A 114 16.16 -5.39 2.20
CA ASP A 114 16.67 -6.54 1.44
C ASP A 114 15.62 -7.01 0.42
N THR A 115 14.35 -7.09 0.81
CA THR A 115 13.23 -7.42 -0.08
C THR A 115 13.12 -6.42 -1.22
N TYR A 116 13.19 -5.11 -0.95
CA TYR A 116 13.17 -4.10 -2.00
C TYR A 116 14.32 -4.28 -3.00
N SER A 117 15.54 -4.52 -2.51
CA SER A 117 16.71 -4.77 -3.36
C SER A 117 16.57 -6.03 -4.22
N LEU A 118 16.04 -7.12 -3.64
CA LEU A 118 15.81 -8.37 -4.38
C LEU A 118 14.81 -8.15 -5.51
N TYR A 119 13.67 -7.52 -5.23
CA TYR A 119 12.66 -7.23 -6.24
C TYR A 119 13.18 -6.30 -7.34
N GLN A 120 13.98 -5.28 -7.01
CA GLN A 120 14.58 -4.41 -8.02
C GLN A 120 15.54 -5.17 -8.94
N ARG A 121 16.33 -6.10 -8.39
CA ARG A 121 17.23 -6.95 -9.18
C ARG A 121 16.45 -7.84 -10.13
N GLU A 122 15.49 -8.60 -9.61
CA GLU A 122 14.65 -9.50 -10.42
C GLU A 122 13.90 -8.74 -11.52
N TYR A 123 13.31 -7.58 -11.19
CA TYR A 123 12.59 -6.77 -12.17
C TYR A 123 13.49 -6.20 -13.27
N THR A 124 14.75 -5.90 -12.96
CA THR A 124 15.74 -5.43 -13.95
C THR A 124 16.18 -6.55 -14.89
N GLU A 125 16.34 -7.77 -14.36
CA GLU A 125 16.74 -8.97 -15.11
C GLU A 125 15.59 -9.48 -16.02
N GLU A 126 14.34 -9.44 -15.57
CA GLU A 126 13.16 -9.83 -16.37
C GLU A 126 12.90 -8.86 -17.54
N ARG A 127 13.05 -7.54 -17.33
CA ARG A 127 12.94 -6.53 -18.42
C ARG A 127 14.03 -6.66 -19.49
N SER A 128 15.15 -7.28 -19.14
CA SER A 128 16.25 -7.58 -20.08
C SER A 128 15.95 -8.79 -20.97
N THR A 129 14.92 -9.59 -20.67
CA THR A 129 14.70 -10.88 -21.32
C THR A 129 13.30 -11.12 -21.90
N LEU A 130 12.29 -10.28 -21.62
CA LEU A 130 10.92 -10.50 -22.10
C LEU A 130 10.15 -9.22 -22.49
N GLU A 131 9.42 -9.30 -23.62
CA GLU A 131 8.28 -8.43 -23.96
C GLU A 131 7.19 -8.49 -22.86
N PRO A 132 6.44 -7.40 -22.64
CA PRO A 132 5.65 -7.21 -21.42
C PRO A 132 4.50 -8.23 -21.32
N LYS A 133 4.67 -9.24 -20.47
CA LYS A 133 3.55 -10.07 -20.00
C LYS A 133 2.85 -9.38 -18.85
N GLU A 134 1.54 -9.19 -18.99
CA GLU A 134 0.65 -8.65 -17.96
C GLU A 134 0.81 -9.44 -16.66
N ALA A 135 1.38 -8.77 -15.65
CA ALA A 135 1.59 -9.37 -14.34
C ALA A 135 0.24 -9.69 -13.68
N VAL A 136 0.09 -10.91 -13.20
CA VAL A 136 -1.09 -11.42 -12.49
C VAL A 136 -1.47 -10.49 -11.33
N ILE A 137 -2.61 -9.82 -11.46
CA ILE A 137 -3.13 -8.85 -10.49
C ILE A 137 -3.79 -9.60 -9.33
N SER A 138 -3.15 -9.58 -8.16
CA SER A 138 -3.76 -9.96 -6.89
C SER A 138 -4.98 -9.07 -6.59
N SER A 139 -6.11 -9.70 -6.22
CA SER A 139 -7.47 -9.14 -6.18
C SER A 139 -7.77 -8.20 -5.00
N ASP A 140 -6.78 -7.46 -4.48
CA ASP A 140 -7.03 -6.48 -3.42
C ASP A 140 -7.37 -5.10 -3.98
N ASN A 141 -8.64 -4.71 -3.79
CA ASN A 141 -9.22 -3.43 -4.20
C ASN A 141 -8.53 -2.23 -3.49
N GLY A 142 -8.42 -1.10 -4.19
CA GLY A 142 -7.87 0.16 -3.65
C GLY A 142 -8.89 1.31 -3.68
N LEU A 143 -8.62 2.41 -2.97
CA LEU A 143 -9.48 3.59 -2.91
C LEU A 143 -8.87 4.78 -3.66
N VAL A 144 -9.64 5.45 -4.51
CA VAL A 144 -9.20 6.69 -5.18
C VAL A 144 -10.00 7.87 -4.65
N ARG A 145 -9.31 9.00 -4.42
CA ARG A 145 -9.90 10.29 -4.07
C ARG A 145 -9.80 11.28 -5.25
N LEU A 146 -10.90 12.01 -5.40
CA LEU A 146 -11.38 12.84 -6.50
C LEU A 146 -10.44 13.92 -7.07
N ASN A 147 -10.76 14.21 -8.35
CA ASN A 147 -10.30 15.25 -9.27
C ASN A 147 -9.85 16.55 -8.60
N MET A 148 -8.56 16.89 -8.76
CA MET A 148 -7.94 18.12 -8.23
C MET A 148 -8.37 19.40 -8.98
N ASN A 149 -9.18 19.30 -10.05
CA ASN A 149 -9.60 20.42 -10.91
C ASN A 149 -11.01 20.97 -10.60
N ALA A 150 -11.48 20.89 -9.36
CA ALA A 150 -12.75 21.49 -8.93
C ALA A 150 -12.55 22.80 -8.17
#